data_AF-A0A2J8M204-F1
#
_entry.id   AF-A0A2J8M204-F1
#
_cell.length_a   1.000
_cell.length_b   1.000
_cell.length_c   1.000
_cell.angle_alpha   90.00
_cell.angle_beta   90.00
_cell.angle_gamma   90.00
#
_symmetry.space_group_name_H-M   'P 1'
#
loop_
_entity.id
_entity.type
_entity.pdbx_description
1 polymer ?
#
loop_
_entity_poly.entity_id
_entity_poly.type
_entity_poly.pdbx_seq_one_letter_code
_entity_poly.pdbx_strand_id
1 'polypeptide(L)'
;MSSVMVESWTGLPKGEAEASSSELLEFLHMAPGEVTITVRLIRSFEHRNFKPVVYHGVNLDQTVKEFIVFLKQDVPLRTSLPPPF
;
A
#
# COMPACT_ATOMS: atom_id res chain seq x y z
N MET A 1 -39.28 2.48 5.63
CA MET A 1 -38.77 1.73 4.47
C MET A 1 -38.61 2.72 3.33
N SER A 2 -37.40 3.24 3.13
CA SER A 2 -37.15 4.23 2.07
C SER A 2 -36.17 3.64 1.08
N SER A 3 -36.70 3.35 -0.11
CA SER A 3 -35.97 2.91 -1.30
C SER A 3 -35.20 4.10 -1.87
N VAL A 4 -33.89 3.99 -2.05
CA VAL A 4 -33.12 4.96 -2.84
C VAL A 4 -32.83 4.31 -4.19
N MET A 5 -33.45 4.87 -5.22
CA MET A 5 -33.25 4.53 -6.62
C MET A 5 -31.97 5.21 -7.10
N VAL A 6 -30.92 4.44 -7.37
CA VAL A 6 -29.72 4.93 -8.06
C VAL A 6 -29.77 4.38 -9.48
N GLU A 7 -29.96 5.30 -10.43
CA GLU A 7 -30.06 4.99 -11.86
C GLU A 7 -28.71 4.51 -12.43
N SER A 8 -28.83 3.56 -13.35
CA SER A 8 -27.78 2.74 -13.95
C SER A 8 -27.32 3.29 -15.29
N TRP A 9 -26.02 3.55 -15.45
CA TRP A 9 -25.32 3.61 -16.76
C TRP A 9 -23.82 3.31 -16.48
N THR A 10 -23.29 2.08 -16.56
CA THR A 10 -22.94 1.34 -17.78
C THR A 10 -22.52 -0.12 -17.42
N GLY A 11 -23.12 -1.09 -18.11
CA GLY A 11 -22.74 -2.49 -18.39
C GLY A 11 -21.87 -3.38 -17.44
N LEU A 12 -22.51 -4.48 -16.96
CA LEU A 12 -22.00 -5.85 -16.65
C LEU A 12 -21.57 -6.16 -15.18
N PRO A 13 -21.73 -7.40 -14.64
CA PRO A 13 -22.70 -8.47 -14.90
C PRO A 13 -23.86 -8.50 -13.87
N LYS A 14 -24.95 -9.12 -14.29
CA LYS A 14 -26.20 -9.30 -13.55
C LYS A 14 -26.05 -10.48 -12.58
N GLY A 15 -25.71 -10.22 -11.34
CA GLY A 15 -25.69 -11.21 -10.27
C GLY A 15 -25.59 -10.50 -8.92
N GLU A 16 -26.41 -10.91 -7.97
CA GLU A 16 -26.30 -10.49 -6.57
C GLU A 16 -24.94 -10.98 -6.04
N ALA A 17 -23.90 -10.17 -6.23
CA ALA A 17 -22.62 -10.36 -5.57
C ALA A 17 -22.71 -9.62 -4.24
N GLU A 18 -23.11 -10.34 -3.20
CA GLU A 18 -22.85 -9.98 -1.80
C GLU A 18 -21.33 -9.91 -1.61
N ALA A 19 -20.73 -8.77 -1.99
CA ALA A 19 -19.35 -8.48 -1.68
C ALA A 19 -19.24 -8.38 -0.16
N SER A 20 -18.36 -9.20 0.44
CA SER A 20 -18.16 -9.19 1.88
C SER A 20 -17.77 -7.76 2.31
N SER A 21 -18.29 -7.28 3.45
CA SER A 21 -17.86 -5.97 3.98
C SER A 21 -16.34 -5.86 4.12
N SER A 22 -15.61 -6.97 4.23
CA SER A 22 -14.14 -7.00 4.18
C SER A 22 -13.56 -6.71 2.79
N GLU A 23 -14.19 -7.17 1.71
CA GLU A 23 -13.78 -6.86 0.33
C GLU A 23 -14.12 -5.41 -0.01
N LEU A 24 -15.30 -4.93 0.41
CA LEU A 24 -15.64 -3.51 0.29
C LEU A 24 -14.75 -2.62 1.16
N LEU A 25 -14.28 -3.09 2.33
CA LEU A 25 -13.29 -2.41 3.14
C LEU A 25 -11.90 -2.42 2.50
N GLU A 26 -11.47 -3.49 1.82
CA GLU A 26 -10.22 -3.46 1.03
C GLU A 26 -10.31 -2.47 -0.13
N PHE A 27 -11.46 -2.41 -0.82
CA PHE A 27 -11.69 -1.45 -1.90
C PHE A 27 -11.83 0.00 -1.41
N LEU A 28 -12.43 0.22 -0.22
CA LEU A 28 -12.51 1.55 0.41
C LEU A 28 -11.20 1.95 1.12
N HIS A 29 -10.36 0.99 1.51
CA HIS A 29 -9.03 1.23 2.07
C HIS A 29 -8.04 1.70 0.99
N MET A 30 -8.34 1.48 -0.29
CA MET A 30 -7.72 2.26 -1.36
C MET A 30 -8.31 3.68 -1.39
N ALA A 31 -8.21 4.38 -0.26
CA ALA A 31 -8.51 5.80 -0.16
C ALA A 31 -7.64 6.56 -1.17
N PRO A 32 -8.14 7.64 -1.79
CA PRO A 32 -7.47 8.37 -2.87
C PRO A 32 -6.14 9.07 -2.49
N GLY A 33 -5.50 8.70 -1.38
CA GLY A 33 -4.22 9.23 -0.90
C GLY A 33 -3.16 8.17 -0.55
N GLU A 34 -3.43 6.88 -0.77
CA GLU A 34 -2.42 5.83 -0.55
C GLU A 34 -1.54 5.61 -1.77
N VAL A 35 -0.22 5.69 -1.58
CA VAL A 35 0.76 5.51 -2.67
C VAL A 35 1.66 4.31 -2.43
N THR A 36 2.21 3.77 -3.52
CA THR A 36 3.27 2.78 -3.46
C THR A 36 4.63 3.47 -3.55
N ILE A 37 5.49 3.27 -2.55
CA ILE A 37 6.85 3.81 -2.51
C ILE A 37 7.86 2.65 -2.63
N THR A 38 8.80 2.79 -3.56
CA THR A 38 9.96 1.90 -3.63
C THR A 38 11.16 2.56 -2.94
N VAL A 39 11.59 1.98 -1.83
CA VAL A 39 12.79 2.40 -1.10
C VAL A 39 13.99 1.59 -1.61
N ARG A 40 15.05 2.29 -2.00
CA ARG A 40 16.30 1.64 -2.43
C ARG A 40 17.28 1.62 -1.27
N LEU A 41 17.46 0.45 -0.66
CA LEU A 41 18.48 0.26 0.37
C LEU A 41 19.84 0.12 -0.33
N ILE A 42 20.82 0.94 0.06
CA ILE A 42 22.15 0.96 -0.55
C ILE A 42 23.16 0.54 0.52
N ARG A 43 23.75 -0.65 0.37
CA ARG A 43 24.79 -1.17 1.28
C ARG A 43 26.16 -0.55 1.00
N SER A 44 26.48 -0.38 -0.29
CA SER A 44 27.70 0.27 -0.76
C SER A 44 27.41 0.95 -2.09
N PHE A 45 27.75 2.24 -2.18
CA PHE A 45 27.66 3.02 -3.41
C PHE A 45 28.69 2.57 -4.45
N GLU A 46 29.92 2.28 -4.02
CA GLU A 46 31.02 1.84 -4.88
C GLU A 46 30.69 0.52 -5.58
N HIS A 47 30.19 -0.45 -4.82
CA HIS A 47 29.86 -1.77 -5.35
C HIS A 47 28.43 -1.87 -5.92
N ARG A 48 27.70 -0.75 -6.00
CA ARG A 48 26.30 -0.67 -6.46
C ARG A 48 25.43 -1.75 -5.83
N ASN A 49 25.63 -2.01 -4.54
CA ASN A 49 24.88 -3.04 -3.84
C ASN A 49 23.56 -2.41 -3.34
N PHE A 50 22.56 -2.39 -4.22
CA PHE A 50 21.23 -1.85 -3.92
C PHE A 50 20.18 -2.96 -3.86
N LYS A 51 19.26 -2.86 -2.90
CA LYS A 51 18.09 -3.73 -2.77
C LYS A 51 16.82 -2.87 -2.74
N PRO A 52 15.92 -2.99 -3.75
CA PRO A 52 14.64 -2.31 -3.70
C PRO A 52 13.71 -3.01 -2.72
N VAL A 53 12.98 -2.22 -1.94
CA VAL A 53 11.92 -2.67 -1.03
C VAL A 53 10.67 -1.86 -1.35
N VAL A 54 9.57 -2.54 -1.62
CA VAL A 54 8.30 -1.91 -2.00
C VAL A 54 7.42 -1.81 -0.77
N TYR A 55 6.89 -0.62 -0.53
CA TYR A 55 5.91 -0.31 0.51
C TYR A 55 4.63 0.14 -0.18
N HIS A 56 3.54 -0.57 0.09
CA HIS A 56 2.20 -0.24 -0.38
C HIS A 56 1.44 0.49 0.73
N GLY A 57 0.38 1.22 0.37
CA GLY A 57 -0.47 1.89 1.36
C GLY A 57 0.23 3.02 2.12
N VAL A 58 1.23 3.67 1.52
CA VAL A 58 1.96 4.74 2.22
C VAL A 58 1.09 5.98 2.29
N ASN A 59 0.79 6.41 3.51
CA ASN A 59 0.05 7.64 3.80
C ASN A 59 0.88 8.87 3.37
N LEU A 60 0.30 9.74 2.55
CA LEU A 60 0.91 10.99 2.07
C LEU A 60 0.86 12.15 3.09
N ASP A 61 0.01 12.06 4.11
CA ASP A 61 -0.12 13.08 5.15
C ASP A 61 1.02 12.99 6.19
N GLN A 62 1.72 11.84 6.24
CA GLN A 62 2.88 11.67 7.11
C GLN A 62 4.09 12.44 6.57
N THR A 63 4.97 12.86 7.47
CA THR A 63 6.22 13.50 7.08
C THR A 63 7.25 12.47 6.62
N VAL A 64 8.17 12.90 5.74
CA VAL A 64 9.32 12.09 5.33
C VAL A 64 10.15 11.62 6.53
N LYS A 65 10.21 12.42 7.60
CA LYS A 65 10.95 12.08 8.83
C LYS A 65 10.32 10.88 9.54
N GLU A 66 9.00 10.87 9.70
CA GLU A 66 8.27 9.75 10.30
C GLU A 66 8.43 8.48 9.46
N PHE A 67 8.33 8.62 8.13
CA PHE A 67 8.55 7.52 7.21
C PHE A 67 9.98 6.93 7.36
N ILE A 68 11.02 7.76 7.45
CA ILE A 68 12.40 7.30 7.67
C ILE A 68 12.55 6.58 9.02
N VAL A 69 11.90 7.08 10.09
CA VAL A 69 11.93 6.43 11.40
C VAL A 69 11.31 5.04 11.34
N PHE A 70 10.16 4.90 10.68
CA PHE A 70 9.53 3.61 10.40
C PHE A 70 10.47 2.68 9.62
N LEU A 71 11.09 3.15 8.54
CA LEU A 71 12.02 2.33 7.73
C LEU A 71 13.20 1.80 8.56
N LYS A 72 13.76 2.61 9.48
CA LYS A 72 14.85 2.18 10.35
C LYS A 72 14.47 1.06 11.31
N GLN A 73 13.19 0.94 11.65
CA GLN A 73 12.67 -0.12 12.53
C GLN A 73 12.27 -1.35 11.72
N ASP A 74 11.68 -1.17 10.53
CA ASP A 74 11.21 -2.25 9.67
C ASP A 74 12.36 -3.01 8.99
N VAL A 75 13.36 -2.31 8.45
CA VAL A 75 14.45 -2.92 7.67
C VAL A 75 15.19 -4.03 8.43
N PRO A 76 15.59 -3.86 9.70
CA PRO A 76 16.26 -4.91 10.47
C PRO A 76 15.40 -6.16 10.72
N LEU A 77 14.06 -6.04 10.67
CA LEU A 77 13.14 -7.15 10.91
C LEU A 77 12.90 -8.01 9.66
N ARG A 78 13.29 -7.51 8.48
CA ARG A 78 13.10 -8.22 7.21
C ARG A 78 14.10 -9.35 7.06
N THR A 79 13.64 -10.58 7.29
CA THR A 79 14.42 -11.81 7.12
C THR A 79 14.96 -12.03 5.70
N SER A 80 14.35 -11.40 4.69
CA SER A 80 14.80 -11.43 3.29
C SER A 80 16.04 -10.58 3.01
N LEU A 81 16.43 -9.71 3.94
CA LEU A 81 17.60 -8.84 3.80
C LEU A 81 18.77 -9.44 4.59
N PRO A 82 19.90 -9.79 3.93
CA PRO A 82 21.06 -10.27 4.66
C PRO A 82 21.63 -9.13 5.52
N PRO A 83 22.07 -9.37 6.77
CA PRO A 83 22.89 -8.40 7.48
C PRO A 83 24.11 -8.09 6.62
N PRO A 84 24.56 -6.85 6.43
CA PRO A 84 24.10 -5.52 6.81
C PRO A 84 23.21 -4.86 5.73
N PHE A 85 22.03 -4.42 6.15
CA PHE A 85 21.15 -3.45 5.50
C PHE A 85 20.37 -2.69 6.59
#